data_AF-A0A9P8CCL1-F1
#
_entry.id   AF-A0A9P8CCL1-F1
#
_cell.length_a   1.000
_cell.length_b   1.000
_cell.length_c   1.000
_cell.angle_alpha   90.00
_cell.angle_beta   90.00
_cell.angle_gamma   90.00
#
_symmetry.space_group_name_H-M   'P 1'
#
loop_
_entity.id
_entity.type
_entity.pdbx_description
1 polymer ?
#
loop_
_entity_poly.entity_id
_entity_poly.type
_entity_poly.pdbx_seq_one_letter_code
_entity_poly.pdbx_strand_id
1 'polypeptide(L)'
;MSRMFSTTVRATKALKWELIGTTEPVDWAKRIMERVVDQVPKLAENADQCSNSILSGNPHPTGEDPYHVSGVIGTKNLKGKNRLTSFHIYPDGTVTFSNKKLPTVK
;
A
#
# COMPACT_ATOMS: atom_id res chain seq x y z
N MET A 1 -3.42 10.35 36.32
CA MET A 1 -2.83 9.42 35.34
C MET A 1 -3.07 9.97 33.93
N SER A 2 -2.12 10.74 33.42
CA SER A 2 -2.16 11.32 32.07
C SER A 2 -1.64 10.27 31.09
N ARG A 3 -2.53 9.69 30.27
CA ARG A 3 -2.13 8.92 29.09
C ARG A 3 -1.59 9.93 28.08
N MET A 4 -0.28 10.09 27.99
CA MET A 4 0.36 10.71 26.82
C MET A 4 -0.11 9.88 25.61
N PHE A 5 -1.03 10.43 24.82
CA PHE A 5 -1.14 10.06 23.43
C PHE A 5 0.15 10.55 22.79
N SER A 6 1.14 9.66 22.74
CA SER A 6 2.32 9.86 21.91
C SER A 6 1.78 10.02 20.49
N THR A 7 1.64 11.26 20.04
CA THR A 7 1.51 11.60 18.63
C THR A 7 2.86 11.23 18.02
N THR A 8 3.06 9.94 17.81
CA THR A 8 4.24 9.41 17.14
C THR A 8 4.27 10.13 15.80
N VAL A 9 5.28 10.96 15.61
CA VAL A 9 5.75 11.37 14.30
C VAL A 9 6.14 10.06 13.61
N ARG A 10 5.17 9.36 13.03
CA ARG A 10 5.41 8.18 12.22
C ARG A 10 5.98 8.74 10.93
N ALA A 11 7.30 8.70 10.84
CA ALA A 11 8.00 8.96 9.59
C ALA A 11 7.30 8.13 8.53
N THR A 12 6.64 8.79 7.56
CA THR A 12 6.04 8.17 6.38
C THR A 12 6.98 7.09 5.91
N LYS A 13 6.60 5.83 6.09
CA LYS A 13 7.53 4.73 5.86
C LYS A 13 7.80 4.69 4.37
N ALA A 14 8.98 5.13 3.96
CA ALA A 14 9.38 5.14 2.56
C ALA A 14 9.47 3.68 2.08
N LEU A 15 8.42 3.22 1.41
CA LEU A 15 8.40 1.89 0.82
C LEU A 15 9.41 1.86 -0.32
N LYS A 16 10.17 0.77 -0.43
CA LYS A 16 11.01 0.55 -1.60
C LYS A 16 10.11 0.14 -2.75
N TRP A 17 9.94 1.05 -3.71
CA TRP A 17 9.08 0.86 -4.86
C TRP A 17 9.84 0.25 -6.03
N GLU A 18 9.26 -0.80 -6.61
CA GLU A 18 9.65 -1.35 -7.90
C GLU A 18 8.46 -1.21 -8.87
N LEU A 19 8.74 -0.75 -10.09
CA LEU A 19 7.73 -0.54 -11.13
C LEU A 19 7.95 -1.59 -12.22
N ILE A 20 6.95 -2.44 -12.46
CA ILE A 20 7.04 -3.50 -13.46
C ILE A 20 6.01 -3.23 -14.56
N GLY A 21 6.48 -2.86 -15.76
CA GLY A 21 5.61 -2.58 -16.90
C GLY A 21 4.78 -1.31 -16.77
N THR A 22 5.11 -0.43 -15.83
CA THR A 22 4.49 0.89 -15.67
C THR A 22 5.26 1.93 -16.50
N THR A 23 4.59 2.53 -17.47
CA THR A 23 5.10 3.63 -18.31
C THR A 23 4.45 4.97 -17.97
N GLU A 24 3.36 4.97 -17.18
CA GLU A 24 2.63 6.16 -16.75
C GLU A 24 3.10 6.68 -15.38
N PRO A 25 2.94 7.99 -15.09
CA PRO A 25 3.28 8.56 -13.80
C PRO A 25 2.33 8.06 -12.69
N VAL A 26 2.85 7.19 -11.82
CA VAL A 26 2.11 6.57 -10.69
C VAL A 26 2.55 7.08 -9.32
N ASP A 27 3.20 8.24 -9.25
CA ASP A 27 3.68 8.79 -7.98
C ASP A 27 2.56 9.16 -7.01
N TRP A 28 1.38 9.50 -7.54
CA TRP A 28 0.17 9.68 -6.75
C TRP A 28 -0.19 8.42 -5.97
N ALA A 29 -0.08 7.24 -6.60
CA ALA A 29 -0.42 5.96 -5.98
C ALA A 29 0.57 5.59 -4.88
N LYS A 30 1.87 5.82 -5.11
CA LYS A 30 2.92 5.61 -4.10
C LYS A 30 2.64 6.41 -2.83
N ARG A 31 2.34 7.71 -2.99
CA ARG A 31 2.05 8.62 -1.86
C ARG A 31 0.81 8.22 -1.08
N ILE A 32 -0.25 7.79 -1.77
CA ILE A 32 -1.46 7.30 -1.11
C ILE A 32 -1.14 6.06 -0.28
N MET A 33 -0.44 5.08 -0.87
CA MET A 33 -0.11 3.84 -0.16
C MET A 33 0.75 4.08 1.08
N GLU A 34 1.75 4.95 0.99
CA GLU A 34 2.60 5.30 2.13
C GLU A 34 1.77 5.88 3.29
N ARG A 35 0.78 6.73 2.99
CA ARG A 35 -0.17 7.23 3.99
C ARG A 35 -1.04 6.12 4.56
N VAL A 36 -1.53 5.22 3.72
CA VAL A 36 -2.44 4.14 4.13
C VAL A 36 -1.72 3.13 5.04
N VAL A 37 -0.45 2.80 4.77
CA VAL A 37 0.33 1.90 5.63
C VAL A 37 0.40 2.42 7.06
N ASP A 38 0.51 3.73 7.25
CA ASP A 38 0.54 4.35 8.58
C ASP A 38 -0.83 4.36 9.27
N GLN A 39 -1.91 4.44 8.49
CA GLN A 39 -3.29 4.45 8.98
C GLN A 39 -3.83 3.07 9.34
N VAL A 40 -3.36 2.01 8.70
CA VAL A 40 -3.82 0.64 8.97
C VAL A 40 -3.00 0.04 10.11
N PRO A 41 -3.57 -0.15 11.33
CA PRO A 41 -2.80 -0.58 12.49
C PRO A 41 -2.08 -1.92 12.25
N LYS A 42 -2.73 -2.87 11.56
CA LYS A 42 -2.13 -4.17 11.23
C LYS A 42 -0.95 -4.08 10.28
N LEU A 43 -0.90 -3.09 9.38
CA LEU A 43 0.24 -2.87 8.50
C LEU A 43 1.35 -2.13 9.23
N ALA A 44 0.99 -1.14 10.06
CA ALA A 44 1.92 -0.41 10.91
C ALA A 44 2.57 -1.30 11.99
N GLU A 45 1.84 -2.27 12.56
CA GLU A 45 2.40 -3.28 13.47
C GLU A 45 3.34 -4.23 12.74
N ASN A 46 3.03 -4.56 11.49
CA ASN A 46 3.88 -5.37 10.62
C ASN A 46 4.75 -4.51 9.72
N ALA A 47 5.19 -3.34 10.21
CA ALA A 47 5.92 -2.41 9.37
C ALA A 47 7.20 -3.06 8.82
N ASP A 48 7.89 -3.92 9.57
CA ASP A 48 9.08 -4.65 9.07
C ASP A 48 8.75 -5.58 7.89
N GLN A 49 7.50 -6.05 7.86
CA GLN A 49 6.96 -6.81 6.73
C GLN A 49 6.43 -5.92 5.60
N CYS A 50 6.35 -4.60 5.79
CA CYS A 50 5.93 -3.61 4.80
C CYS A 50 7.12 -2.72 4.43
N SER A 51 8.14 -3.32 3.82
CA SER A 51 9.38 -2.61 3.43
C SER A 51 9.50 -2.42 1.92
N ASN A 52 8.92 -3.35 1.14
CA ASN A 52 8.99 -3.36 -0.31
C ASN A 52 7.59 -3.40 -0.91
N SER A 53 7.41 -2.70 -2.01
CA SER A 53 6.18 -2.68 -2.79
C SER A 53 6.48 -2.72 -4.28
N ILE A 54 5.69 -3.48 -5.03
CA ILE A 54 5.71 -3.50 -6.49
C ILE A 54 4.41 -2.91 -7.01
N LEU A 55 4.50 -2.00 -7.97
CA LEU A 55 3.36 -1.62 -8.83
C LEU A 55 3.48 -2.36 -10.16
N SER A 56 2.37 -2.94 -10.61
CA SER A 56 2.31 -3.79 -11.79
C SER A 56 1.44 -3.18 -12.87
N GLY A 57 2.05 -2.93 -14.03
CA GLY A 57 1.38 -2.37 -15.20
C GLY A 57 1.05 -0.88 -15.07
N ASN A 58 0.45 -0.34 -16.12
CA ASN A 58 -0.18 0.97 -16.07
C ASN A 58 -1.51 0.90 -15.35
N PRO A 59 -1.98 1.98 -14.72
CA PRO A 59 -3.34 2.01 -14.22
C PRO A 59 -4.36 1.81 -15.35
N HIS A 60 -5.35 0.96 -15.10
CA HIS A 60 -6.38 0.60 -16.07
C HIS A 60 -7.65 0.12 -15.34
N PRO A 61 -8.83 0.20 -15.97
CA PRO A 61 -10.02 -0.46 -15.45
C PRO A 61 -9.94 -1.97 -15.72
N THR A 62 -10.53 -2.79 -14.84
CA THR A 62 -10.61 -4.24 -15.02
C THR A 62 -12.04 -4.73 -14.86
N GLY A 63 -12.74 -4.96 -15.97
CA GLY A 63 -14.15 -5.35 -15.94
C GLY A 63 -15.02 -4.26 -15.28
N GLU A 64 -15.67 -4.60 -14.17
CA GLU A 64 -16.45 -3.65 -13.35
C GLU A 64 -15.59 -2.88 -12.32
N ASP A 65 -14.32 -3.26 -12.14
CA ASP A 65 -13.40 -2.55 -11.25
C ASP A 65 -12.90 -1.27 -11.93
N PRO A 66 -13.21 -0.07 -11.38
CA PRO A 66 -12.85 1.20 -12.01
C PRO A 66 -11.34 1.39 -12.12
N TYR A 67 -10.93 2.43 -12.84
CA TYR A 67 -9.52 2.76 -13.08
C TYR A 67 -8.71 2.77 -11.78
N HIS A 68 -7.70 1.90 -11.69
CA HIS A 68 -6.87 1.75 -10.50
C HIS A 68 -5.45 1.31 -10.85
N VAL A 69 -4.52 1.51 -9.92
CA VAL A 69 -3.18 0.92 -9.95
C VAL A 69 -3.20 -0.35 -9.12
N SER A 70 -2.71 -1.44 -9.69
CA SER A 70 -2.52 -2.71 -9.00
C SER A 70 -1.10 -2.84 -8.46
N GLY A 71 -0.97 -3.41 -7.26
CA GLY A 71 0.34 -3.66 -6.67
C GLY A 71 0.34 -4.71 -5.56
N VAL A 72 1.54 -4.99 -5.06
CA VAL A 72 1.77 -5.91 -3.95
C VAL A 72 2.70 -5.28 -2.92
N ILE A 73 2.42 -5.52 -1.64
CA ILE A 73 3.26 -5.06 -0.53
C ILE A 73 3.74 -6.26 0.28
N GLY A 74 4.96 -6.15 0.81
CA GLY A 74 5.56 -7.20 1.63
C GLY A 74 7.00 -6.90 2.01
N THR A 75 7.74 -7.96 2.31
CA THR A 75 9.12 -7.89 2.80
C THR A 75 10.08 -8.52 1.82
N LYS A 76 11.29 -7.98 1.69
CA LYS A 76 12.35 -8.56 0.82
C LYS A 76 11.82 -8.86 -0.60
N ASN A 77 12.03 -10.06 -1.11
CA ASN A 77 11.57 -10.46 -2.43
C ASN A 77 10.09 -10.84 -2.33
N LEU A 78 9.20 -10.02 -2.93
CA LEU A 78 7.72 -10.10 -2.85
C LEU A 78 7.13 -11.36 -3.52
N LYS A 79 7.60 -12.53 -3.11
CA LYS A 79 7.23 -13.86 -3.60
C LYS A 79 6.86 -14.76 -2.43
N GLY A 80 5.85 -15.62 -2.61
CA GLY A 80 5.44 -16.59 -1.61
C GLY A 80 5.09 -15.95 -0.26
N LYS A 81 5.70 -16.46 0.82
CA LYS A 81 5.44 -16.03 2.22
C LYS A 81 5.85 -14.58 2.52
N ASN A 82 6.68 -13.98 1.67
CA ASN A 82 7.15 -12.61 1.82
C ASN A 82 6.15 -11.58 1.28
N ARG A 83 5.18 -12.01 0.46
CA ARG A 83 4.09 -11.16 -0.01
C ARG A 83 3.03 -11.09 1.08
N LEU A 84 2.80 -9.90 1.63
CA LEU A 84 1.81 -9.70 2.68
C LEU A 84 0.40 -9.62 2.10
N THR A 85 0.22 -8.76 1.09
CA THR A 85 -1.08 -8.60 0.41
C THR A 85 -0.90 -7.92 -0.94
N SER A 86 -1.89 -8.09 -1.80
CA SER A 86 -2.05 -7.27 -3.00
C SER A 86 -3.02 -6.14 -2.70
N PHE A 87 -2.88 -5.02 -3.40
CA PHE A 87 -3.69 -3.83 -3.20
C PHE A 87 -4.07 -3.19 -4.54
N HIS A 88 -5.23 -2.53 -4.58
CA HIS A 88 -5.62 -1.63 -5.66
C HIS A 88 -5.71 -0.20 -5.10
N ILE A 89 -5.15 0.76 -5.82
CA ILE A 89 -5.18 2.18 -5.46
C ILE A 89 -5.96 2.93 -6.52
N TYR A 90 -7.01 3.60 -6.10
CA TYR A 90 -7.90 4.37 -6.95
C TYR A 90 -7.51 5.86 -6.94
N PRO A 91 -7.74 6.60 -8.05
CA PRO A 91 -7.43 8.03 -8.12
C PRO A 91 -8.13 8.89 -7.07
N ASP A 92 -9.25 8.42 -6.52
CA ASP A 92 -10.01 9.11 -5.47
C ASP A 92 -9.38 8.99 -4.07
N GLY A 93 -8.23 8.31 -3.95
CA GLY A 93 -7.56 8.05 -2.67
C GLY A 93 -7.90 6.70 -2.06
N THR A 94 -8.90 5.99 -2.58
CA THR A 94 -9.31 4.70 -2.04
C THR A 94 -8.21 3.65 -2.24
N VAL A 95 -7.96 2.83 -1.22
CA VAL A 95 -7.08 1.66 -1.27
C VAL A 95 -7.85 0.44 -0.80
N THR A 96 -7.96 -0.55 -1.66
CA THR A 96 -8.52 -1.86 -1.32
C THR A 96 -7.39 -2.89 -1.25
N PHE A 97 -7.53 -3.84 -0.32
CA PHE A 97 -6.58 -4.93 -0.16
C PHE A 97 -7.26 -6.24 -0.49
N SER A 98 -6.55 -7.14 -1.18
CA SER A 98 -7.07 -8.50 -1.44
C SER A 98 -7.20 -9.31 -0.14
N ASN A 99 -6.42 -8.96 0.89
CA ASN A 99 -6.58 -9.55 2.21
C ASN A 99 -7.77 -8.90 2.94
N LYS A 100 -8.89 -9.62 2.99
CA LYS A 100 -10.14 -9.19 3.64
C LYS A 100 -10.02 -8.86 5.14
N LYS A 101 -8.90 -9.21 5.80
CA LYS A 101 -8.63 -8.84 7.20
C LYS A 101 -8.12 -7.40 7.34
N LEU A 102 -7.76 -6.76 6.25
CA LEU A 102 -7.34 -5.37 6.18
C LEU A 102 -8.54 -4.52 5.72
N PRO A 103 -8.76 -3.36 6.36
CA PRO A 103 -9.85 -2.47 5.97
C PRO A 103 -9.55 -1.80 4.63
N THR A 104 -10.61 -1.49 3.87
CA THR A 104 -10.53 -0.49 2.80
C THR A 104 -10.29 0.87 3.43
N VAL A 105 -9.35 1.63 2.86
CA VAL A 105 -8.97 2.97 3.36
C VAL A 105 -9.27 4.00 2.29
N LYS A 106 -9.64 5.22 2.68
CA LYS A 106 -9.94 6.34 1.79
C LYS A 106 -9.30 7.62 2.31
#